data_AF-A0A382J0M1-F1
#
_entry.id   AF-A0A382J0M1-F1
#
_cell.length_a   1.000
_cell.length_b   1.000
_cell.length_c   1.000
_cell.angle_alpha   90.00
_cell.angle_beta   90.00
_cell.angle_gamma   90.00
#
_symmetry.space_group_name_H-M   'P 1'
#
loop_
_entity.id
_entity.type
_entity.pdbx_description
1 polymer ?
#
loop_
_entity_poly.entity_id
_entity_poly.type
_entity_poly.pdbx_seq_one_letter_code
_entity_poly.pdbx_strand_id
1 'polypeptide(L)'
;VFALGKLQLNSNLFLSPLAGYTNLPFRLVIREIGGVDLCTTDLVNARSLLEKNRKALKLIETNEDDNPLSVQLFGGVPEEMRDAAAYLESVGMSSVDVNMGCPVNKVTKTGSGASMMADLNKTQKLIGTMVDAVDIPVTAKMRLGWDEQNLTAPDLAKALEDAGVAAVFVHGRTRAQGFDGTVNLDGIRKVVEAVDKIPVIGNGDVTTVEAAQVMIDRTGCTGVSIGRGAFYNPWIFAHVREFL
;
A
#
# COMPACT_ATOMS: atom_id res chain seq x y z
N VAL A 1 -7.89 -15.74 -9.21
CA VAL A 1 -8.66 -14.49 -8.98
C VAL A 1 -8.53 -14.14 -7.51
N PHE A 2 -8.02 -12.95 -7.24
CA PHE A 2 -7.84 -12.36 -5.91
C PHE A 2 -8.84 -11.21 -5.76
N ALA A 3 -9.36 -10.95 -4.57
CA ALA A 3 -10.33 -9.88 -4.36
C ALA A 3 -9.81 -8.86 -3.35
N LEU A 4 -9.82 -7.58 -3.72
CA LEU A 4 -9.67 -6.45 -2.81
C LEU A 4 -11.03 -5.81 -2.64
N GLY A 5 -11.79 -6.25 -1.63
CA GLY A 5 -13.19 -5.85 -1.49
C GLY A 5 -13.99 -6.20 -2.75
N LYS A 6 -14.56 -5.19 -3.42
CA LYS A 6 -15.33 -5.35 -4.67
C LYS A 6 -14.42 -5.47 -5.91
N LEU A 7 -13.14 -5.09 -5.84
CA LEU A 7 -12.21 -5.10 -6.96
C LEU A 7 -11.69 -6.52 -7.20
N GLN A 8 -12.04 -7.10 -8.35
CA GLN A 8 -11.55 -8.41 -8.78
C GLN A 8 -10.22 -8.26 -9.50
N LEU A 9 -9.25 -9.06 -9.08
CA LEU A 9 -7.86 -9.05 -9.53
C LEU A 9 -7.51 -10.43 -10.10
N ASN A 10 -6.79 -10.43 -11.21
CA ASN A 10 -6.24 -11.60 -11.90
C ASN A 10 -5.01 -12.19 -11.18
N SER A 11 -4.27 -11.38 -10.41
CA SER A 11 -3.11 -11.84 -9.65
C SER A 11 -3.06 -11.27 -8.23
N ASN A 12 -2.23 -11.88 -7.39
CA ASN A 12 -1.89 -11.41 -6.05
C ASN A 12 -0.53 -10.70 -6.01
N LEU A 13 -0.08 -10.17 -7.16
CA LEU A 13 1.20 -9.50 -7.33
C LEU A 13 0.99 -8.02 -7.64
N PHE A 14 1.60 -7.17 -6.82
CA PHE A 14 1.28 -5.74 -6.81
C PHE A 14 2.54 -4.87 -6.92
N LEU A 15 2.48 -3.79 -7.69
CA LEU A 15 3.57 -2.82 -7.72
C LEU A 15 3.48 -1.89 -6.52
N SER A 16 4.50 -1.94 -5.65
CA SER A 16 4.61 -1.05 -4.49
C SER A 16 4.79 0.41 -4.93
N PRO A 17 4.23 1.38 -4.18
CA PRO A 17 4.51 2.80 -4.38
C PRO A 17 5.99 3.10 -4.10
N LEU A 18 6.67 3.76 -5.04
CA LEU A 18 8.06 4.18 -4.92
C LEU A 18 8.19 5.66 -5.27
N ALA A 19 8.55 6.46 -4.27
CA ALA A 19 8.61 7.91 -4.45
C ALA A 19 9.64 8.34 -5.51
N GLY A 20 9.17 9.05 -6.52
CA GLY A 20 9.92 9.48 -7.70
C GLY A 20 9.97 8.47 -8.84
N TYR A 21 9.45 7.24 -8.67
CA TYR A 21 9.62 6.15 -9.64
C TYR A 21 8.30 5.61 -10.19
N THR A 22 7.25 5.45 -9.37
CA THR A 22 5.94 4.89 -9.81
C THR A 22 5.07 5.89 -10.56
N ASN A 23 5.66 6.57 -11.55
CA ASN A 23 4.97 7.44 -12.51
C ASN A 23 4.31 6.63 -13.63
N LEU A 24 3.45 7.29 -14.42
CA LEU A 24 2.69 6.64 -15.50
C LEU A 24 3.58 5.86 -16.48
N PRO A 25 4.68 6.41 -17.05
CA PRO A 25 5.55 5.65 -17.94
C PRO A 25 6.06 4.34 -17.34
N PHE A 26 6.51 4.35 -16.08
CA PHE A 26 7.00 3.13 -15.43
C PHE A 26 5.88 2.10 -15.25
N ARG A 27 4.68 2.54 -14.84
CA ARG A 27 3.53 1.64 -14.68
C ARG A 27 3.12 1.01 -16.01
N LEU A 28 3.11 1.78 -17.10
CA LEU A 28 2.80 1.27 -18.44
C LEU A 28 3.79 0.21 -18.91
N VAL A 29 5.10 0.44 -18.72
CA VAL A 29 6.13 -0.56 -19.06
C VAL A 29 5.91 -1.86 -18.29
N ILE A 30 5.63 -1.78 -16.98
CA ILE A 30 5.39 -2.97 -16.17
C ILE A 30 4.11 -3.70 -16.60
N ARG A 31 3.05 -2.97 -16.99
CA ARG A 31 1.80 -3.57 -17.49
C ARG A 31 1.98 -4.25 -18.85
N GLU A 32 2.73 -3.63 -19.76
CA GLU A 32 3.03 -4.21 -21.08
C GLU A 32 3.77 -5.55 -20.95
N ILE A 33 4.69 -5.65 -19.99
CA ILE A 33 5.39 -6.91 -19.67
C ILE A 33 4.43 -7.94 -19.04
N GLY A 34 3.52 -7.49 -18.18
CA GLY A 34 2.50 -8.30 -17.55
C GLY A 34 2.94 -9.02 -16.26
N GLY A 35 1.99 -9.72 -15.64
CA GLY A 35 2.18 -10.41 -14.35
C GLY A 35 1.80 -9.56 -13.13
N VAL A 36 2.00 -8.24 -13.21
CA VAL A 36 1.43 -7.29 -12.25
C VAL A 36 -0.08 -7.18 -12.47
N ASP A 37 -0.82 -6.77 -11.44
CA ASP A 37 -2.24 -6.50 -11.59
C ASP A 37 -2.64 -5.13 -11.03
N LEU A 38 -2.51 -4.93 -9.72
CA LEU A 38 -2.67 -3.60 -9.11
C LEU A 38 -1.33 -2.86 -9.09
N CYS A 39 -1.30 -1.68 -9.70
CA CYS A 39 -0.22 -0.71 -9.50
C CYS A 39 -0.67 0.38 -8.53
N THR A 40 0.27 0.86 -7.71
CA THR A 40 0.03 2.01 -6.83
C THR A 40 0.89 3.20 -7.24
N THR A 41 0.32 4.41 -7.23
CA THR A 41 1.04 5.65 -7.55
C THR A 41 2.18 5.95 -6.57
N ASP A 42 2.87 7.06 -6.80
CA ASP A 42 3.64 7.73 -5.74
C ASP A 42 2.74 8.20 -4.58
N LEU A 43 3.34 8.73 -3.51
CA LEU A 43 2.67 9.34 -2.36
C LEU A 43 2.05 10.69 -2.76
N VAL A 44 0.73 10.79 -2.65
CA VAL A 44 -0.05 11.99 -2.96
C VAL A 44 -0.59 12.62 -1.69
N ASN A 45 -0.31 13.92 -1.50
CA ASN A 45 -0.86 14.65 -0.36
C ASN A 45 -2.35 14.94 -0.60
N ALA A 46 -3.21 14.49 0.32
CA ALA A 46 -4.67 14.64 0.19
C ALA A 46 -5.11 16.09 -0.02
N ARG A 47 -4.62 17.01 0.82
CA ARG A 47 -4.90 18.46 0.67
C ARG A 47 -4.45 19.02 -0.67
N SER A 48 -3.22 18.71 -1.09
CA SER A 48 -2.69 19.20 -2.38
C SER A 48 -3.50 18.68 -3.56
N LEU A 49 -4.06 17.48 -3.45
CA LEU A 49 -4.95 16.92 -4.46
C LEU A 49 -6.27 17.68 -4.53
N LEU A 50 -6.88 17.97 -3.38
CA LEU A 50 -8.12 18.77 -3.28
C LEU A 50 -7.94 20.21 -3.76
N GLU A 51 -6.78 20.81 -3.49
CA GLU A 51 -6.39 22.13 -4.01
C GLU A 51 -6.04 22.10 -5.52
N LYS A 52 -6.19 20.95 -6.20
CA LYS A 52 -5.88 20.75 -7.62
C LYS A 52 -4.45 21.17 -7.97
N ASN A 53 -3.52 20.94 -7.05
CA ASN A 53 -2.12 21.27 -7.26
C ASN A 53 -1.58 20.50 -8.46
N ARG A 54 -0.94 21.19 -9.42
CA ARG A 54 -0.40 20.58 -10.65
C ARG A 54 0.53 19.39 -10.39
N LYS A 55 1.33 19.43 -9.33
CA LYS A 55 2.23 18.31 -8.97
C LYS A 55 1.44 17.11 -8.45
N ALA A 56 0.44 17.32 -7.61
CA ALA A 56 -0.41 16.25 -7.11
C ALA A 56 -1.20 15.58 -8.25
N LEU A 57 -1.79 16.38 -9.15
CA LEU A 57 -2.47 15.87 -10.34
C LEU A 57 -1.53 15.09 -11.28
N LYS A 58 -0.28 15.51 -11.40
CA LYS A 58 0.72 14.78 -12.21
C LYS A 58 1.07 13.41 -11.60
N LEU A 59 1.02 13.26 -10.27
CA LEU A 59 1.30 11.96 -9.62
C LEU A 59 0.20 10.93 -9.86
N ILE A 60 -1.05 11.38 -10.04
CA ILE A 60 -2.21 10.53 -10.32
C ILE A 60 -2.55 10.43 -11.81
N GLU A 61 -1.70 10.96 -12.69
CA GLU A 61 -1.89 10.88 -14.13
C GLU A 61 -1.98 9.42 -14.57
N THR A 62 -2.98 9.09 -15.40
CA THR A 62 -3.29 7.73 -15.86
C THR A 62 -3.90 7.75 -17.27
N ASN A 63 -4.12 6.58 -17.85
CA ASN A 63 -4.83 6.36 -19.11
C ASN A 63 -5.57 5.01 -19.07
N GLU A 64 -6.22 4.63 -20.17
CA GLU A 64 -6.99 3.38 -20.27
C GLU A 64 -6.16 2.10 -20.08
N ASP A 65 -4.86 2.14 -20.44
CA ASP A 65 -3.94 1.01 -20.29
C ASP A 65 -3.38 0.88 -18.86
N ASP A 66 -3.58 1.88 -17.99
CA ASP A 66 -3.06 1.89 -16.62
C ASP A 66 -4.13 1.53 -15.58
N ASN A 67 -4.79 0.39 -15.75
CA ASN A 67 -5.88 -0.06 -14.88
C ASN A 67 -5.71 -1.55 -14.51
N PRO A 68 -6.00 -1.99 -13.27
CA PRO A 68 -6.46 -1.21 -12.11
C PRO A 68 -5.36 -0.40 -11.44
N LEU A 69 -5.68 0.84 -11.03
CA LEU A 69 -4.77 1.79 -10.38
C LEU A 69 -5.25 2.16 -8.98
N SER A 70 -4.34 2.06 -8.02
CA SER A 70 -4.50 2.59 -6.67
C SER A 70 -3.75 3.91 -6.51
N VAL A 71 -4.38 4.91 -5.92
CA VAL A 71 -3.69 6.15 -5.53
C VAL A 71 -3.34 6.11 -4.05
N GLN A 72 -2.05 6.25 -3.74
CA GLN A 72 -1.61 6.29 -2.35
C GLN A 72 -1.70 7.72 -1.76
N LEU A 73 -2.64 7.93 -0.85
CA LEU A 73 -2.82 9.18 -0.13
C LEU A 73 -1.99 9.24 1.15
N PHE A 74 -1.59 10.46 1.50
CA PHE A 74 -1.15 10.81 2.85
C PHE A 74 -1.72 12.17 3.28
N GLY A 75 -2.09 12.25 4.56
CA GLY A 75 -2.64 13.41 5.23
C GLY A 75 -2.93 13.07 6.70
N GLY A 76 -3.21 14.06 7.54
CA GLY A 76 -3.53 13.86 8.96
C GLY A 76 -4.88 14.44 9.38
N VAL A 77 -5.58 15.08 8.44
CA VAL A 77 -6.89 15.72 8.64
C VAL A 77 -7.97 14.78 8.08
N PRO A 78 -8.90 14.27 8.91
CA PRO A 78 -9.91 13.30 8.46
C PRO A 78 -10.74 13.77 7.27
N GLU A 79 -11.19 15.03 7.29
CA GLU A 79 -12.03 15.60 6.24
C GLU A 79 -11.28 15.67 4.90
N GLU A 80 -10.01 16.07 4.92
CA GLU A 80 -9.18 16.11 3.71
C GLU A 80 -8.94 14.70 3.14
N MET A 81 -8.72 13.70 4.00
CA MET A 81 -8.51 12.32 3.58
C MET A 81 -9.77 11.71 2.99
N ARG A 82 -10.93 11.92 3.63
CA ARG A 82 -12.26 11.53 3.14
C ARG A 82 -12.55 12.17 1.78
N ASP A 83 -12.45 13.48 1.69
CA ASP A 83 -12.82 14.22 0.48
C ASP A 83 -11.86 13.89 -0.67
N ALA A 84 -10.58 13.62 -0.39
CA ALA A 84 -9.64 13.17 -1.39
C ALA A 84 -9.97 11.76 -1.90
N ALA A 85 -10.41 10.83 -1.04
CA ALA A 85 -10.87 9.51 -1.47
C ALA A 85 -12.10 9.62 -2.38
N ALA A 86 -13.10 10.41 -1.98
CA ALA A 86 -14.29 10.67 -2.80
C ALA A 86 -13.96 11.32 -4.15
N TYR A 87 -12.99 12.25 -4.17
CA TYR A 87 -12.50 12.83 -5.41
C TYR A 87 -11.87 11.77 -6.32
N LEU A 88 -11.01 10.88 -5.78
CA LEU A 88 -10.37 9.82 -6.55
C LEU A 88 -11.37 8.84 -7.16
N GLU A 89 -12.41 8.47 -6.41
CA GLU A 89 -13.53 7.69 -6.93
C GLU A 89 -14.25 8.43 -8.08
N SER A 90 -14.53 9.73 -7.90
CA SER A 90 -15.23 10.53 -8.91
C SER A 90 -14.47 10.67 -10.25
N VAL A 91 -13.14 10.49 -10.22
CA VAL A 91 -12.29 10.49 -11.44
C VAL A 91 -11.93 9.08 -11.91
N GLY A 92 -12.57 8.04 -11.38
CA GLY A 92 -12.49 6.67 -11.87
C GLY A 92 -11.31 5.85 -11.38
N MET A 93 -10.68 6.21 -10.26
CA MET A 93 -9.64 5.37 -9.66
C MET A 93 -10.22 4.05 -9.14
N SER A 94 -9.45 2.96 -9.27
CA SER A 94 -9.93 1.62 -8.90
C SER A 94 -9.90 1.36 -7.40
N SER A 95 -8.98 2.02 -6.68
CA SER A 95 -8.85 1.94 -5.22
C SER A 95 -8.07 3.13 -4.65
N VAL A 96 -8.15 3.31 -3.33
CA VAL A 96 -7.38 4.29 -2.57
C VAL A 96 -6.50 3.55 -1.57
N ASP A 97 -5.21 3.86 -1.51
CA ASP A 97 -4.30 3.33 -0.49
C ASP A 97 -3.89 4.43 0.49
N VAL A 98 -3.78 4.13 1.79
CA VAL A 98 -3.33 5.10 2.79
C VAL A 98 -1.91 4.80 3.23
N ASN A 99 -1.02 5.77 3.08
CA ASN A 99 0.35 5.66 3.55
C ASN A 99 0.42 5.81 5.07
N MET A 100 0.78 4.71 5.75
CA MET A 100 1.06 4.66 7.19
C MET A 100 2.51 4.25 7.48
N GLY A 101 3.37 4.18 6.44
CA GLY A 101 4.73 3.67 6.55
C GLY A 101 5.84 4.69 6.35
N CYS A 102 5.54 5.89 5.82
CA CYS A 102 6.58 6.84 5.46
C CYS A 102 7.29 7.42 6.70
N PRO A 103 8.63 7.24 6.82
CA PRO A 103 9.40 7.74 7.96
C PRO A 103 9.74 9.24 7.85
N VAL A 104 9.51 9.84 6.68
CA VAL A 104 10.01 11.19 6.35
C VAL A 104 9.42 12.22 7.32
N ASN A 105 10.30 13.01 7.95
CA ASN A 105 9.91 14.00 8.97
C ASN A 105 8.86 15.00 8.49
N LYS A 106 8.86 15.38 7.20
CA LYS A 106 7.85 16.27 6.62
C LYS A 106 6.44 15.67 6.64
N VAL A 107 6.34 14.33 6.57
CA VAL A 107 5.07 13.57 6.59
C VAL A 107 4.65 13.28 8.03
N THR A 108 5.57 12.84 8.89
CA THR A 108 5.23 12.48 10.27
C THR A 108 4.88 13.69 11.15
N LYS A 109 5.44 14.87 10.87
CA LYS A 109 5.10 16.12 11.60
C LYS A 109 3.67 16.58 11.40
N THR A 110 2.98 16.15 10.34
CA THR A 110 1.58 16.49 10.08
C THR A 110 0.61 15.44 10.61
N GLY A 111 1.10 14.47 11.40
CA GLY A 111 0.29 13.37 11.92
C GLY A 111 -0.01 12.29 10.87
N SER A 112 0.77 12.22 9.79
CA SER A 112 0.61 11.25 8.71
C SER A 112 1.77 10.25 8.61
N GLY A 113 1.67 9.25 7.73
CA GLY A 113 2.69 8.22 7.58
C GLY A 113 2.88 7.44 8.87
N ALA A 114 4.14 7.20 9.26
CA ALA A 114 4.45 6.36 10.42
C ALA A 114 3.90 6.86 11.76
N SER A 115 3.52 8.13 11.91
CA SER A 115 2.91 8.61 13.17
C SER A 115 1.50 8.08 13.39
N MET A 116 0.81 7.63 12.33
CA MET A 116 -0.51 6.99 12.45
C MET A 116 -0.44 5.66 13.21
N MET A 117 0.73 5.04 13.26
CA MET A 117 0.96 3.78 13.98
C MET A 117 1.05 3.96 15.51
N ALA A 118 1.08 5.21 16.00
CA ALA A 118 1.22 5.53 17.43
C ALA A 118 -0.12 5.76 18.15
N ASP A 119 -1.20 6.03 17.42
CA ASP A 119 -2.55 6.25 17.97
C ASP A 119 -3.58 5.48 17.12
N LEU A 120 -3.81 4.23 17.51
CA LEU A 120 -4.69 3.31 16.79
C LEU A 120 -6.12 3.83 16.72
N ASN A 121 -6.65 4.42 17.81
CA ASN A 121 -8.02 4.92 17.87
C ASN A 121 -8.23 6.08 16.91
N LYS A 122 -7.28 7.02 16.87
CA LYS A 122 -7.36 8.15 15.94
C LYS A 122 -7.26 7.67 14.49
N THR A 123 -6.35 6.75 14.20
CA THR A 123 -6.16 6.20 12.86
C THR A 123 -7.39 5.42 12.40
N GLN A 124 -7.95 4.56 13.26
CA GLN A 124 -9.16 3.80 12.97
C GLN A 124 -10.34 4.71 12.63
N LYS A 125 -10.57 5.77 13.41
CA LYS A 125 -11.63 6.75 13.15
C LYS A 125 -11.45 7.45 11.81
N LEU A 126 -10.23 7.91 11.52
CA LEU A 126 -9.92 8.56 10.24
C LEU A 126 -10.20 7.62 9.07
N ILE A 127 -9.72 6.39 9.15
CA ILE A 127 -9.89 5.40 8.08
C ILE A 127 -11.35 5.01 7.89
N GLY A 128 -12.11 4.85 8.98
CA GLY A 128 -13.56 4.63 8.90
C GLY A 128 -14.26 5.74 8.12
N THR A 129 -13.90 7.02 8.33
CA THR A 129 -14.49 8.11 7.53
C THR A 129 -14.18 8.03 6.04
N MET A 130 -13.04 7.45 5.65
CA MET A 130 -12.73 7.23 4.23
C MET A 130 -13.53 6.07 3.66
N VAL A 131 -13.56 4.94 4.37
CA VAL A 131 -14.30 3.73 3.97
C VAL A 131 -15.80 4.03 3.79
N ASP A 132 -16.40 4.80 4.70
CA ASP A 132 -17.81 5.16 4.63
C ASP A 132 -18.15 6.11 3.46
N ALA A 133 -17.15 6.80 2.89
CA ALA A 133 -17.35 7.85 1.90
C ALA A 133 -17.22 7.39 0.45
N VAL A 134 -16.72 6.18 0.20
CA VAL A 134 -16.50 5.63 -1.15
C VAL A 134 -16.93 4.17 -1.27
N ASP A 135 -17.31 3.76 -2.47
CA ASP A 135 -17.61 2.37 -2.81
C ASP A 135 -16.38 1.57 -3.26
N ILE A 136 -15.34 2.26 -3.77
CA ILE A 136 -14.07 1.64 -4.14
C ILE A 136 -13.27 1.18 -2.90
N PRO A 137 -12.42 0.15 -3.02
CA PRO A 137 -11.65 -0.36 -1.89
C PRO A 137 -10.69 0.69 -1.32
N VAL A 138 -10.71 0.83 0.01
CA VAL A 138 -9.67 1.55 0.76
C VAL A 138 -8.69 0.54 1.35
N THR A 139 -7.40 0.67 1.05
CA THR A 139 -6.32 -0.16 1.61
C THR A 139 -5.37 0.68 2.45
N ALA A 140 -4.50 0.03 3.21
CA ALA A 140 -3.46 0.72 3.97
C ALA A 140 -2.10 0.05 3.77
N LYS A 141 -1.06 0.87 3.59
CA LYS A 141 0.34 0.41 3.55
C LYS A 141 1.11 0.89 4.77
N MET A 142 1.57 -0.06 5.58
CA MET A 142 2.23 0.19 6.87
C MET A 142 3.61 -0.48 6.97
N ARG A 143 4.30 -0.19 8.08
CA ARG A 143 5.53 -0.84 8.54
C ARG A 143 5.23 -1.65 9.79
N LEU A 144 6.21 -2.42 10.29
CA LEU A 144 6.01 -3.23 11.49
C LEU A 144 5.78 -2.43 12.79
N GLY A 145 6.13 -1.16 12.79
CA GLY A 145 6.07 -0.29 13.95
C GLY A 145 7.05 0.86 13.87
N TRP A 146 7.20 1.61 14.96
CA TRP A 146 8.10 2.76 15.02
C TRP A 146 9.57 2.33 15.06
N ASP A 147 9.89 1.39 15.92
CA ASP A 147 11.21 0.76 16.10
C ASP A 147 11.02 -0.68 16.60
N GLU A 148 12.11 -1.37 16.92
CA GLU A 148 12.07 -2.77 17.36
C GLU A 148 11.45 -2.97 18.75
N GLN A 149 11.36 -1.90 19.55
CA GLN A 149 10.71 -1.93 20.86
C GLN A 149 9.21 -1.59 20.77
N ASN A 150 8.76 -1.05 19.64
CA ASN A 150 7.40 -0.55 19.41
C ASN A 150 6.79 -1.15 18.14
N LEU A 151 6.59 -2.48 18.14
CA LEU A 151 5.98 -3.23 17.04
C LEU A 151 4.45 -3.23 17.15
N THR A 152 3.79 -2.27 16.50
CA THR A 152 2.33 -2.06 16.58
C THR A 152 1.55 -2.60 15.39
N ALA A 153 2.21 -3.18 14.39
CA ALA A 153 1.55 -3.57 13.16
C ALA A 153 0.41 -4.61 13.31
N PRO A 154 0.50 -5.64 14.17
CA PRO A 154 -0.61 -6.57 14.36
C PRO A 154 -1.87 -5.87 14.89
N ASP A 155 -1.72 -5.05 15.94
CA ASP A 155 -2.83 -4.31 16.55
C ASP A 155 -3.41 -3.27 15.57
N LEU A 156 -2.55 -2.60 14.80
CA LEU A 156 -2.97 -1.67 13.75
C LEU A 156 -3.73 -2.39 12.65
N ALA A 157 -3.26 -3.56 12.19
CA ALA A 157 -3.94 -4.34 11.17
C ALA A 157 -5.37 -4.71 11.61
N LYS A 158 -5.53 -5.14 12.86
CA LYS A 158 -6.85 -5.46 13.42
C LYS A 158 -7.75 -4.23 13.49
N ALA A 159 -7.23 -3.10 13.98
CA ALA A 159 -8.00 -1.86 14.03
C ALA A 159 -8.44 -1.38 12.64
N LEU A 160 -7.60 -1.56 11.62
CA LEU A 160 -7.92 -1.22 10.24
C LEU A 160 -8.97 -2.16 9.63
N GLU A 161 -8.87 -3.46 9.92
CA GLU A 161 -9.91 -4.44 9.55
C GLU A 161 -11.26 -4.04 10.15
N ASP A 162 -11.29 -3.67 11.44
CA ASP A 162 -12.50 -3.23 12.13
C ASP A 162 -13.05 -1.90 11.55
N ALA A 163 -12.20 -1.06 10.95
CA ALA A 163 -12.61 0.13 10.22
C ALA A 163 -13.11 -0.16 8.79
N GLY A 164 -12.97 -1.39 8.31
CA GLY A 164 -13.48 -1.81 7.00
C GLY A 164 -12.51 -1.60 5.84
N VAL A 165 -11.19 -1.52 6.08
CA VAL A 165 -10.24 -1.55 4.94
C VAL A 165 -10.36 -2.87 4.19
N ALA A 166 -10.11 -2.83 2.88
CA ALA A 166 -10.19 -4.01 2.03
C ALA A 166 -8.94 -4.90 2.09
N ALA A 167 -7.79 -4.35 2.47
CA ALA A 167 -6.52 -5.08 2.64
C ALA A 167 -5.48 -4.22 3.37
N VAL A 168 -4.45 -4.91 3.90
CA VAL A 168 -3.24 -4.26 4.44
C VAL A 168 -1.99 -4.74 3.73
N PHE A 169 -1.13 -3.78 3.35
CA PHE A 169 0.19 -4.01 2.79
C PHE A 169 1.23 -3.74 3.86
N VAL A 170 1.99 -4.75 4.27
CA VAL A 170 2.96 -4.64 5.36
C VAL A 170 4.39 -4.76 4.85
N HIS A 171 5.15 -3.68 5.00
CA HIS A 171 6.59 -3.73 4.81
C HIS A 171 7.25 -4.28 6.09
N GLY A 172 7.96 -5.39 5.99
CA GLY A 172 8.53 -6.10 7.14
C GLY A 172 9.75 -5.43 7.80
N ARG A 173 9.86 -4.10 7.73
CA ARG A 173 10.80 -3.31 8.52
C ARG A 173 10.06 -2.28 9.36
N THR A 174 10.66 -1.86 10.45
CA THR A 174 10.18 -0.74 11.28
C THR A 174 10.45 0.60 10.59
N ARG A 175 9.85 1.69 11.07
CA ARG A 175 10.15 3.05 10.61
C ARG A 175 11.64 3.36 10.79
N ALA A 176 12.18 3.09 11.98
CA ALA A 176 13.56 3.42 12.36
C ALA A 176 14.61 2.75 11.47
N GLN A 177 14.34 1.53 10.99
CA GLN A 177 15.24 0.80 10.09
C GLN A 177 15.34 1.43 8.68
N GLY A 178 14.36 2.21 8.24
CA GLY A 178 14.38 2.75 6.87
C GLY A 178 14.47 1.63 5.81
N PHE A 179 15.62 1.52 5.15
CA PHE A 179 15.96 0.45 4.20
C PHE A 179 17.12 -0.43 4.66
N ASP A 180 17.65 -0.19 5.86
CA ASP A 180 18.74 -0.96 6.47
C ASP A 180 18.22 -2.27 7.06
N GLY A 181 19.15 -3.17 7.39
CA GLY A 181 18.83 -4.49 7.93
C GLY A 181 18.05 -5.37 6.95
N THR A 182 17.45 -6.44 7.47
CA THR A 182 16.67 -7.41 6.70
C THR A 182 15.19 -7.32 7.05
N VAL A 183 14.35 -7.73 6.11
CA VAL A 183 12.91 -7.88 6.35
C VAL A 183 12.64 -8.95 7.41
N ASN A 184 11.88 -8.57 8.43
CA ASN A 184 11.40 -9.44 9.48
C ASN A 184 10.10 -10.14 9.04
N LEU A 185 10.26 -11.35 8.51
CA LEU A 185 9.15 -12.21 8.08
C LEU A 185 8.25 -12.65 9.24
N ASP A 186 8.81 -12.92 10.42
CA ASP A 186 8.00 -13.29 11.59
C ASP A 186 7.08 -12.14 12.03
N GLY A 187 7.52 -10.89 11.86
CA GLY A 187 6.70 -9.70 12.07
C GLY A 187 5.54 -9.60 11.09
N ILE A 188 5.75 -9.93 9.81
CA ILE A 188 4.68 -10.01 8.81
C ILE A 188 3.72 -11.15 9.16
N ARG A 189 4.22 -12.34 9.56
CA ARG A 189 3.37 -13.45 9.99
C ARG A 189 2.43 -13.07 11.12
N LYS A 190 2.92 -12.36 12.14
CA LYS A 190 2.09 -11.85 13.23
C LYS A 190 0.98 -10.90 12.76
N VAL A 191 1.21 -10.16 11.68
CA VAL A 191 0.16 -9.30 11.07
C VAL A 191 -0.88 -10.15 10.36
N VAL A 192 -0.46 -11.19 9.63
CA VAL A 192 -1.37 -12.17 9.00
C VAL A 192 -2.25 -12.85 10.06
N GLU A 193 -1.66 -13.29 11.17
CA GLU A 193 -2.37 -13.96 12.28
C GLU A 193 -3.32 -13.04 13.05
N ALA A 194 -3.18 -11.72 12.92
CA ALA A 194 -3.96 -10.74 13.68
C ALA A 194 -5.27 -10.32 13.01
N VAL A 195 -5.48 -10.64 11.73
CA VAL A 195 -6.68 -10.27 10.97
C VAL A 195 -7.45 -11.51 10.52
N ASP A 196 -8.78 -11.42 10.48
CA ASP A 196 -9.64 -12.58 10.28
C ASP A 196 -10.23 -12.69 8.85
N LYS A 197 -10.36 -11.55 8.16
CA LYS A 197 -11.20 -11.40 6.96
C LYS A 197 -10.47 -10.76 5.79
N ILE A 198 -9.54 -9.84 6.07
CA ILE A 198 -8.87 -9.07 5.03
C ILE A 198 -7.55 -9.74 4.62
N PRO A 199 -7.17 -9.70 3.33
CA PRO A 199 -5.87 -10.21 2.92
C PRO A 199 -4.74 -9.30 3.40
N VAL A 200 -3.64 -9.93 3.78
CA VAL A 200 -2.38 -9.25 4.12
C VAL A 200 -1.40 -9.48 2.98
N ILE A 201 -0.79 -8.39 2.51
CA ILE A 201 0.16 -8.40 1.41
C ILE A 201 1.56 -8.15 1.96
N GLY A 202 2.46 -9.12 1.78
CA GLY A 202 3.85 -9.03 2.21
C GLY A 202 4.67 -8.10 1.32
N ASN A 203 5.56 -7.32 1.93
CA ASN A 203 6.44 -6.40 1.21
C ASN A 203 7.83 -6.28 1.85
N GLY A 204 8.82 -6.13 0.98
CA GLY A 204 10.22 -5.90 1.35
C GLY A 204 11.12 -7.03 0.85
N ASP A 205 12.29 -6.66 0.34
CA ASP A 205 13.38 -7.55 -0.11
C ASP A 205 13.02 -8.65 -1.13
N VAL A 206 11.85 -8.55 -1.76
CA VAL A 206 11.48 -9.40 -2.89
C VAL A 206 12.16 -8.88 -4.16
N THR A 207 13.31 -9.47 -4.48
CA THR A 207 14.09 -9.18 -5.70
C THR A 207 14.29 -10.40 -6.61
N THR A 208 13.86 -11.58 -6.18
CA THR A 208 13.88 -12.83 -6.96
C THR A 208 12.57 -13.59 -6.79
N VAL A 209 12.35 -14.61 -7.63
CA VAL A 209 11.14 -15.45 -7.55
C VAL A 209 11.11 -16.28 -6.26
N GLU A 210 12.26 -16.77 -5.82
CA GLU A 210 12.43 -17.51 -4.58
C GLU A 210 12.15 -16.61 -3.36
N ALA A 211 12.54 -15.34 -3.41
CA ALA A 211 12.23 -14.38 -2.35
C ALA A 211 10.71 -14.14 -2.23
N ALA A 212 9.98 -14.16 -3.35
CA ALA A 212 8.51 -14.08 -3.34
C ALA A 212 7.87 -15.34 -2.74
N GLN A 213 8.35 -16.53 -3.13
CA GLN A 213 7.91 -17.81 -2.54
C GLN A 213 8.18 -17.83 -1.02
N VAL A 214 9.39 -17.47 -0.60
CA VAL A 214 9.77 -17.42 0.82
C VAL A 214 8.89 -16.44 1.59
N MET A 215 8.56 -15.28 1.02
CA MET A 215 7.63 -14.33 1.63
C MET A 215 6.26 -14.98 1.89
N ILE A 216 5.70 -15.67 0.89
CA ILE A 216 4.39 -16.33 1.02
C ILE A 216 4.47 -17.47 2.04
N ASP A 217 5.41 -18.39 1.88
CA ASP A 217 5.50 -19.60 2.71
C ASP A 217 5.76 -19.31 4.19
N ARG A 218 6.64 -18.34 4.47
CA ARG A 218 7.05 -18.05 5.84
C ARG A 218 6.06 -17.19 6.60
N THR A 219 5.28 -16.38 5.89
CA THR A 219 4.39 -15.41 6.52
C THR A 219 2.92 -15.78 6.44
N GLY A 220 2.53 -16.58 5.45
CA GLY A 220 1.12 -16.85 5.14
C GLY A 220 0.41 -15.68 4.46
N CYS A 221 1.13 -14.63 4.04
CA CYS A 221 0.53 -13.50 3.33
C CYS A 221 -0.11 -13.95 2.01
N THR A 222 -1.22 -13.34 1.64
CA THR A 222 -2.06 -13.77 0.50
C THR A 222 -1.53 -13.27 -0.84
N GLY A 223 -0.56 -12.35 -0.82
CA GLY A 223 0.05 -11.77 -2.01
C GLY A 223 1.32 -11.00 -1.67
N VAL A 224 2.01 -10.56 -2.71
CA VAL A 224 3.30 -9.88 -2.57
C VAL A 224 3.26 -8.54 -3.30
N SER A 225 3.70 -7.50 -2.60
CA SER A 225 3.94 -6.20 -3.20
C SER A 225 5.45 -6.00 -3.42
N ILE A 226 5.84 -5.66 -4.65
CA ILE A 226 7.24 -5.57 -5.08
C ILE A 226 7.56 -4.12 -5.43
N GLY A 227 8.62 -3.59 -4.82
CA GLY A 227 9.13 -2.24 -5.08
C GLY A 227 10.42 -2.27 -5.88
N ARG A 228 11.56 -2.13 -5.19
CA ARG A 228 12.90 -2.07 -5.82
C ARG A 228 13.18 -3.26 -6.77
N GLY A 229 12.66 -4.45 -6.47
CA GLY A 229 12.79 -5.61 -7.35
C GLY A 229 12.24 -5.37 -8.76
N ALA A 230 11.10 -4.69 -8.89
CA ALA A 230 10.51 -4.33 -10.18
C ALA A 230 11.31 -3.25 -10.92
N PHE A 231 11.99 -2.37 -10.17
CA PHE A 231 12.87 -1.37 -10.76
C PHE A 231 14.17 -1.98 -11.29
N TYR A 232 14.74 -2.96 -10.56
CA TYR A 232 15.95 -3.67 -10.99
C TYR A 232 15.68 -4.67 -12.11
N ASN A 233 14.50 -5.29 -12.09
CA ASN A 233 14.05 -6.29 -13.04
C ASN A 233 12.57 -6.09 -13.37
N PRO A 234 12.23 -5.39 -14.47
CA PRO A 234 10.85 -5.16 -14.88
C PRO A 234 10.04 -6.44 -15.13
N TRP A 235 10.69 -7.57 -15.43
CA TRP A 235 10.05 -8.88 -15.66
C TRP A 235 9.71 -9.65 -14.38
N ILE A 236 10.05 -9.12 -13.19
CA ILE A 236 9.91 -9.85 -11.93
C ILE A 236 8.49 -10.37 -11.70
N PHE A 237 7.45 -9.62 -12.08
CA PHE A 237 6.07 -10.04 -11.87
C PHE A 237 5.69 -11.22 -12.76
N ALA A 238 6.08 -11.18 -14.04
CA ALA A 238 5.86 -12.29 -14.97
C ALA A 238 6.59 -13.55 -14.49
N HIS A 239 7.85 -13.41 -14.07
CA HIS A 239 8.65 -14.54 -13.58
C HIS A 239 8.09 -15.12 -12.27
N VAL A 240 7.67 -14.28 -11.32
CA VAL A 240 7.04 -14.76 -10.07
C VAL A 240 5.75 -15.52 -10.40
N ARG A 241 4.92 -14.99 -11.29
CA ARG A 241 3.66 -15.66 -11.68
C ARG A 241 3.88 -16.99 -12.39
N GLU A 242 4.95 -17.13 -13.17
CA GLU A 242 5.29 -18.40 -13.83
C GLU A 242 5.89 -19.42 -12.85
N PHE A 243 6.59 -18.94 -11.83
CA PHE A 243 7.27 -19.76 -10.84
C PHE A 243 6.35 -20.32 -9.76
N LEU A 244 5.37 -19.53 -9.29
CA LEU A 244 4.40 -19.90 -8.25
C LEU A 244 3.21 -20.69 -8.83
#